data_AF-A0A524G0C2-F1
#
_entry.id   AF-A0A524G0C2-F1
#
_cell.length_a   1.000
_cell.length_b   1.000
_cell.length_c   1.000
_cell.angle_alpha   90.00
_cell.angle_beta   90.00
_cell.angle_gamma   90.00
#
_symmetry.space_group_name_H-M   'P 1'
#
loop_
_entity.id
_entity.type
_entity.pdbx_description
1 polymer ?
#
loop_
_entity_poly.entity_id
_entity_poly.type
_entity_poly.pdbx_seq_one_letter_code
_entity_poly.pdbx_strand_id
1 'polypeptide(L)'
;MIEDETYPPENSELYFPSKQRVDTTILVICVIHVLMGIIATPLVILLFSSGILQTQLLVAILILIEGAILIISIPLYFILAWAIWKRMIWVWKTAVLVNGIFLLLNLFGQIILLTLLNIILIFSLYSPEVRRELTEN
;
A
#
# COMPACT_ATOMS: atom_id res chain seq x y z
N MET A 1 27.44 34.83 35.33
CA MET A 1 26.22 34.50 34.57
C MET A 1 26.54 34.75 33.12
N ILE A 2 27.01 33.71 32.45
CA ILE A 2 27.15 33.71 30.99
C ILE A 2 26.08 32.73 30.53
N GLU A 3 25.28 33.22 29.60
CA GLU A 3 24.05 32.62 29.10
C GLU A 3 24.33 31.18 28.65
N ASP A 4 23.57 30.27 29.24
CA ASP A 4 23.48 28.88 28.81
C ASP A 4 22.82 28.93 27.43
N GLU A 5 23.63 28.96 26.37
CA GLU A 5 23.18 28.65 25.01
C GLU A 5 22.70 27.21 25.05
N THR A 6 21.45 27.01 25.48
CA THR A 6 20.73 25.77 25.33
C THR A 6 20.59 25.53 23.83
N TYR A 7 21.56 24.82 23.26
CA TYR A 7 21.42 24.14 21.99
C TYR A 7 20.07 23.41 22.01
N PRO A 8 19.20 23.60 21.00
CA PRO A 8 18.01 22.77 20.92
C PRO A 8 18.49 21.31 20.83
N PRO A 9 17.91 20.38 21.58
CA PRO A 9 18.33 18.99 21.54
C PRO A 9 18.21 18.48 20.10
N GLU A 10 19.31 17.95 19.59
CA GLU A 10 19.56 17.48 18.21
C GLU A 10 18.71 16.25 17.81
N ASN A 11 17.60 16.00 18.50
CA ASN A 11 16.74 14.82 18.33
C ASN A 11 15.25 15.15 18.21
N SER A 12 14.89 16.35 17.74
CA SER A 12 13.60 16.48 17.10
C SER A 12 13.71 15.88 15.71
N GLU A 13 13.50 14.57 15.58
CA GLU A 13 12.95 14.03 14.33
C GLU A 13 11.80 14.97 13.94
N LEU A 14 12.02 15.80 12.93
CA LEU A 14 11.06 16.82 12.55
C LEU A 14 9.71 16.12 12.37
N TYR A 15 8.76 16.50 13.22
CA TYR A 15 7.42 15.96 13.22
C TYR A 15 6.75 16.41 11.93
N PHE A 16 6.81 15.58 10.90
CA PHE A 16 6.23 15.85 9.59
C PHE A 16 4.84 15.19 9.50
N PRO A 17 3.74 15.96 9.62
CA PRO A 17 2.39 15.41 9.58
C PRO A 17 2.06 14.75 8.22
N SER A 18 2.72 15.18 7.14
CA SER A 18 2.65 14.58 5.80
C SER A 18 3.19 13.15 5.76
N LYS A 19 4.38 12.91 6.31
CA LYS A 19 4.99 11.59 6.43
C LYS A 19 4.13 10.64 7.27
N GLN A 20 3.68 11.11 8.44
CA GLN A 20 2.83 10.31 9.32
C GLN A 20 1.49 9.95 8.67
N ARG A 21 0.90 10.86 7.88
CA ARG A 21 -0.32 10.57 7.10
C ARG A 21 -0.08 9.48 6.06
N VAL A 22 1.02 9.53 5.30
CA VAL A 22 1.30 8.51 4.29
C VAL A 22 1.66 7.17 4.94
N ASP A 23 2.47 7.16 5.99
CA ASP A 23 2.81 5.95 6.74
C ASP A 23 1.54 5.30 7.34
N THR A 24 0.63 6.11 7.88
CA THR A 24 -0.67 5.64 8.40
C THR A 24 -1.54 5.08 7.27
N THR A 25 -1.64 5.77 6.12
CA THR A 25 -2.40 5.28 4.97
C THR A 25 -1.83 3.95 4.46
N ILE A 26 -0.51 3.85 4.31
CA ILE A 26 0.16 2.61 3.90
C ILE A 26 -0.13 1.50 4.90
N LEU A 27 -0.04 1.77 6.20
CA LEU A 27 -0.32 0.79 7.25
C LEU A 27 -1.77 0.31 7.18
N VAL A 28 -2.74 1.22 7.09
CA VAL A 28 -4.17 0.87 6.99
C VAL A 28 -4.44 0.03 5.74
N ILE A 29 -3.89 0.43 4.60
CA ILE A 29 -4.03 -0.34 3.34
C ILE A 29 -3.42 -1.74 3.50
N CYS A 30 -2.23 -1.84 4.09
CA CYS A 30 -1.55 -3.11 4.30
C CYS A 30 -2.34 -4.03 5.24
N VAL A 31 -2.90 -3.48 6.33
CA VAL A 31 -3.75 -4.24 7.26
C VAL A 31 -5.00 -4.76 6.54
N ILE A 32 -5.67 -3.92 5.75
CA ILE A 32 -6.86 -4.35 4.99
C ILE A 32 -6.49 -5.44 3.98
N HIS A 33 -5.34 -5.32 3.29
CA HIS A 33 -4.86 -6.35 2.36
C HIS A 33 -4.65 -7.70 3.04
N VAL A 34 -4.00 -7.70 4.21
CA VAL A 34 -3.77 -8.93 4.99
C VAL A 34 -5.08 -9.55 5.44
N LEU A 35 -6.02 -8.75 5.97
CA LEU A 35 -7.34 -9.23 6.39
C LEU A 35 -8.13 -9.83 5.21
N MET A 36 -8.08 -9.21 4.04
CA MET A 36 -8.72 -9.73 2.83
C MET A 36 -8.13 -11.08 2.41
N GLY A 37 -6.80 -11.23 2.45
CA GLY A 37 -6.15 -12.51 2.16
C GLY A 37 -6.54 -13.62 3.15
N ILE A 38 -6.63 -13.27 4.44
CA ILE A 38 -7.08 -14.21 5.50
C ILE A 38 -8.52 -14.65 5.27
N ILE A 39 -9.43 -13.75 4.87
CA ILE A 39 -10.84 -14.05 4.62
C ILE A 39 -11.03 -14.84 3.31
N ALA A 40 -10.27 -14.53 2.26
CA ALA A 40 -10.39 -15.18 0.96
C ALA A 40 -10.03 -16.68 1.02
N THR A 41 -9.00 -17.04 1.80
CA THR A 41 -8.49 -18.42 1.91
C THR A 41 -9.57 -19.45 2.34
N PRO A 42 -10.32 -19.28 3.45
CA PRO A 42 -11.39 -20.19 3.82
C PRO A 42 -12.57 -20.13 2.85
N LEU A 43 -12.81 -19.00 2.17
CA LEU A 43 -13.86 -18.88 1.15
C LEU A 43 -13.58 -19.79 -0.05
N VAL A 44 -12.32 -19.87 -0.49
CA VAL A 44 -11.89 -20.80 -1.54
C VAL A 44 -12.14 -22.24 -1.12
N ILE A 45 -11.78 -22.60 0.11
CA ILE A 45 -11.98 -23.96 0.63
C ILE A 45 -13.49 -24.31 0.65
N LEU A 46 -14.33 -23.39 1.13
CA LEU A 46 -15.78 -23.56 1.12
C LEU A 46 -16.34 -23.71 -0.30
N LEU A 47 -15.85 -22.92 -1.26
CA LEU A 47 -16.26 -23.03 -2.65
C LEU A 47 -15.93 -24.41 -3.24
N PHE A 48 -14.71 -24.91 -3.04
CA PHE A 48 -14.33 -26.26 -3.47
C PHE A 48 -15.17 -27.36 -2.79
N SER A 49 -15.63 -27.14 -1.56
CA SER A 49 -16.43 -28.12 -0.82
C SER A 49 -17.89 -28.25 -1.31
N SER A 50 -18.39 -27.29 -2.10
CA SER A 50 -19.83 -27.22 -2.46
C SER A 50 -20.24 -27.99 -3.73
N GLY A 51 -19.32 -28.68 -4.41
CA GLY A 51 -19.64 -29.74 -5.40
C GLY A 51 -20.15 -29.33 -6.80
N ILE A 52 -20.24 -28.04 -7.13
CA ILE A 52 -20.67 -27.49 -8.42
C ILE A 52 -19.42 -27.20 -9.28
N LEU A 53 -18.89 -28.24 -9.93
CA LEU A 53 -17.54 -28.31 -10.50
C LEU A 53 -17.13 -27.19 -11.47
N GLN A 54 -17.97 -26.79 -12.43
CA GLN A 54 -17.54 -25.87 -13.49
C GLN A 54 -17.49 -24.40 -13.04
N THR A 55 -18.51 -23.94 -12.32
CA THR A 55 -18.55 -22.55 -11.84
C THR A 55 -17.53 -22.34 -10.71
N GLN A 56 -17.26 -23.37 -9.90
CA GLN A 56 -16.30 -23.29 -8.80
C GLN A 56 -14.85 -23.24 -9.26
N LEU A 57 -14.49 -23.92 -10.35
CA LEU A 57 -13.10 -23.90 -10.83
C LEU A 57 -12.71 -22.51 -11.33
N LEU A 58 -13.57 -21.84 -12.11
CA LEU A 58 -13.31 -20.49 -12.59
C LEU A 58 -13.19 -19.51 -11.42
N VAL A 59 -14.12 -19.57 -10.47
CA VAL A 59 -14.12 -18.71 -9.27
C VAL A 59 -12.89 -18.96 -8.42
N ALA A 60 -12.49 -20.22 -8.22
CA ALA A 60 -11.29 -20.55 -7.45
C ALA A 60 -10.00 -20.07 -8.12
N ILE A 61 -9.88 -20.20 -9.45
CA ILE A 61 -8.75 -19.66 -10.21
C ILE A 61 -8.68 -18.14 -10.05
N LEU A 62 -9.82 -17.45 -10.16
CA LEU A 62 -9.87 -16.00 -9.94
C LEU A 62 -9.39 -15.65 -8.53
N ILE A 63 -9.92 -16.29 -7.48
CA ILE A 63 -9.50 -15.99 -6.10
C ILE A 63 -8.00 -16.30 -5.87
N LEU A 64 -7.45 -17.34 -6.50
CA LEU A 64 -6.01 -17.62 -6.43
C LEU A 64 -5.16 -16.53 -7.09
N ILE A 65 -5.59 -16.03 -8.27
CA ILE A 65 -4.94 -14.91 -8.95
C ILE A 65 -5.00 -13.66 -8.07
N GLU A 66 -6.16 -13.38 -7.46
CA GLU A 66 -6.34 -12.26 -6.53
C GLU A 66 -5.44 -12.39 -5.30
N GLY A 67 -5.36 -13.58 -4.71
CA GLY A 67 -4.47 -13.86 -3.59
C GLY A 67 -3.00 -13.63 -3.96
N ALA A 68 -2.57 -14.03 -5.15
CA ALA A 68 -1.21 -13.76 -5.63
C ALA A 68 -0.96 -12.26 -5.82
N ILE A 69 -1.91 -11.52 -6.38
CA ILE A 69 -1.84 -10.06 -6.53
C ILE A 69 -1.71 -9.38 -5.17
N LEU A 70 -2.52 -9.79 -4.18
CA LEU A 70 -2.47 -9.30 -2.79
C LEU A 70 -1.12 -9.55 -2.13
N ILE A 71 -0.55 -10.75 -2.31
CA ILE A 71 0.76 -11.09 -1.72
C ILE A 71 1.88 -10.26 -2.35
N ILE A 72 1.87 -10.06 -3.68
CA ILE A 72 2.91 -9.28 -4.38
C ILE A 72 2.80 -7.78 -4.05
N SER A 73 1.61 -7.28 -3.72
CA SER A 73 1.41 -5.87 -3.36
C SER A 73 1.93 -5.52 -1.95
N ILE A 74 2.06 -6.48 -1.03
CA ILE A 74 2.61 -6.24 0.32
C ILE A 74 4.08 -5.73 0.27
N PRO A 75 5.04 -6.43 -0.38
CA PRO A 75 6.41 -5.92 -0.55
C PRO A 75 6.45 -4.54 -1.18
N LEU A 76 5.53 -4.26 -2.11
CA LEU A 76 5.44 -2.95 -2.74
C LEU A 76 5.18 -1.85 -1.71
N TYR A 77 4.25 -2.07 -0.79
CA TYR A 77 3.93 -1.11 0.28
C TYR A 77 5.12 -0.87 1.21
N PHE A 78 5.91 -1.89 1.51
CA PHE A 78 7.16 -1.72 2.28
C PHE A 78 8.21 -0.91 1.51
N ILE A 79 8.41 -1.19 0.22
CA ILE A 79 9.33 -0.41 -0.64
C ILE A 79 8.89 1.06 -0.70
N LEU A 80 7.58 1.31 -0.72
CA LEU A 80 6.98 2.63 -0.83
C LEU A 80 7.15 3.43 0.47
N ALA A 81 6.90 2.82 1.63
CA ALA A 81 7.22 3.41 2.93
C ALA A 81 8.72 3.70 3.05
N TRP A 82 9.57 2.77 2.62
CA TRP A 82 11.02 2.94 2.64
C TRP A 82 11.50 4.06 1.70
N ALA A 83 10.90 4.20 0.51
CA ALA A 83 11.22 5.25 -0.46
C ALA A 83 10.95 6.65 0.11
N ILE A 84 9.83 6.81 0.80
CA ILE A 84 9.46 8.05 1.47
C ILE A 84 10.44 8.30 2.63
N TRP A 85 10.74 7.27 3.43
CA TRP A 85 11.72 7.38 4.51
C TRP A 85 13.11 7.83 4.03
N LYS A 86 13.60 7.26 2.93
CA LYS A 86 14.90 7.56 2.33
C LYS A 86 14.89 8.73 1.34
N ARG A 87 13.73 9.36 1.15
CA ARG A 87 13.53 10.49 0.22
C ARG A 87 13.97 10.20 -1.22
N MET A 88 13.78 8.97 -1.69
CA MET A 88 14.27 8.54 -3.00
C MET A 88 13.22 8.74 -4.09
N ILE A 89 13.36 9.80 -4.90
CA ILE A 89 12.40 10.17 -5.95
C ILE A 89 12.18 9.07 -7.00
N TRP A 90 13.24 8.34 -7.38
CA TRP A 90 13.14 7.25 -8.35
C TRP A 90 12.25 6.12 -7.82
N VAL A 91 12.47 5.70 -6.57
CA VAL A 91 11.72 4.60 -5.95
C VAL A 91 10.24 4.98 -5.81
N TRP A 92 9.95 6.24 -5.44
CA TRP A 92 8.58 6.77 -5.42
C TRP A 92 7.90 6.70 -6.81
N LYS A 93 8.59 7.10 -7.88
CA LYS A 93 8.04 7.01 -9.25
C LYS A 93 7.71 5.57 -9.64
N THR A 94 8.62 4.63 -9.33
CA THR A 94 8.40 3.21 -9.58
C THR A 94 7.21 2.69 -8.77
N ALA A 95 7.10 3.06 -7.50
CA ALA A 95 5.99 2.72 -6.62
C ALA A 95 4.64 3.19 -7.17
N VAL A 96 4.54 4.45 -7.62
CA VAL A 96 3.34 5.01 -8.25
C VAL A 96 2.97 4.25 -9.52
N LEU A 97 3.96 3.96 -10.38
CA LEU A 97 3.74 3.23 -11.63
C LEU A 97 3.23 1.81 -11.36
N VAL A 98 3.85 1.08 -10.45
CA VAL A 98 3.43 -0.28 -10.10
C VAL A 98 2.06 -0.29 -9.42
N ASN A 99 1.77 0.68 -8.56
CA ASN A 99 0.44 0.82 -7.96
C ASN A 99 -0.63 1.12 -9.04
N GLY A 100 -0.29 1.89 -10.08
CA GLY A 100 -1.14 2.09 -11.24
C GLY A 100 -1.40 0.80 -12.04
N ILE A 101 -0.40 -0.06 -12.19
CA ILE A 101 -0.58 -1.39 -12.80
C ILE A 101 -1.53 -2.25 -11.96
N PHE A 102 -1.34 -2.28 -10.64
CA PHE A 102 -2.23 -3.00 -9.73
C PHE A 102 -3.66 -2.45 -9.74
N LEU A 103 -3.83 -1.14 -9.87
CA LEU A 103 -5.14 -0.53 -10.06
C LEU A 103 -5.85 -1.08 -11.29
N LEU A 104 -5.16 -1.17 -12.44
CA LEU A 104 -5.73 -1.73 -13.66
C LEU A 104 -6.09 -3.21 -13.49
N LEU A 105 -5.19 -4.00 -12.91
CA LEU A 105 -5.44 -5.42 -12.64
C LEU A 105 -6.66 -5.63 -11.74
N ASN A 106 -6.80 -4.84 -10.68
CA ASN A 106 -7.95 -4.90 -9.77
C ASN A 106 -9.26 -4.45 -10.44
N LEU A 107 -9.20 -3.49 -11.37
CA LEU A 107 -10.33 -3.08 -12.20
C LEU A 107 -10.80 -4.20 -13.13
N PHE A 108 -9.87 -4.87 -13.81
CA PHE A 108 -10.18 -6.03 -14.66
C PHE A 108 -10.70 -7.23 -13.86
N GLY A 109 -10.15 -7.43 -12.65
CA GLY A 109 -10.65 -8.41 -11.68
C GLY A 109 -11.97 -8.03 -11.01
N GLN A 110 -12.51 -6.83 -11.26
CA GLN A 110 -13.73 -6.29 -10.64
C GLN A 110 -13.67 -6.21 -9.11
N ILE A 111 -12.47 -6.05 -8.54
CA ILE A 111 -12.25 -5.99 -7.09
C ILE A 111 -12.35 -4.55 -6.63
N ILE A 112 -13.59 -4.11 -6.37
CA ILE A 112 -13.91 -2.71 -6.07
C ILE A 112 -13.12 -2.19 -4.86
N LEU A 113 -13.03 -2.97 -3.78
CA LEU A 113 -12.35 -2.53 -2.57
C LEU A 113 -10.85 -2.28 -2.80
N LEU A 114 -10.14 -3.23 -3.43
CA LEU A 114 -8.70 -3.06 -3.73
C LEU A 114 -8.45 -1.92 -4.72
N THR A 115 -9.36 -1.74 -5.67
CA THR A 115 -9.34 -0.60 -6.59
C THR A 115 -9.42 0.72 -5.82
N LEU A 116 -10.36 0.84 -4.88
CA LEU A 116 -10.49 2.03 -4.03
C LEU A 116 -9.24 2.27 -3.16
N LEU A 117 -8.68 1.21 -2.56
CA LEU A 117 -7.46 1.34 -1.75
C LEU A 117 -6.26 1.81 -2.59
N ASN A 118 -6.09 1.28 -3.80
CA ASN A 118 -5.03 1.75 -4.70
C ASN A 118 -5.23 3.20 -5.13
N ILE A 119 -6.47 3.63 -5.38
CA ILE A 119 -6.80 5.03 -5.66
C ILE A 119 -6.42 5.93 -4.47
N ILE A 120 -6.83 5.56 -3.26
CA ILE A 120 -6.51 6.31 -2.02
C ILE A 120 -4.98 6.42 -1.85
N LEU A 121 -4.25 5.33 -2.13
CA LEU A 121 -2.80 5.33 -2.08
C LEU A 121 -2.18 6.26 -3.12
N ILE A 122 -2.66 6.24 -4.38
CA ILE A 122 -2.20 7.15 -5.44
C ILE A 122 -2.42 8.61 -5.00
N PHE A 123 -3.61 8.94 -4.51
CA PHE A 123 -3.91 10.30 -4.03
C PHE A 123 -3.01 10.71 -2.88
N SER A 124 -2.75 9.80 -1.93
CA SER A 124 -1.85 10.07 -0.81
C SER A 124 -0.41 10.29 -1.27
N LEU A 125 0.04 9.53 -2.27
CA LEU A 125 1.38 9.66 -2.85
C LEU A 125 1.57 10.89 -3.72
N TYR A 126 0.50 11.37 -4.35
CA TYR A 126 0.49 12.58 -5.19
C TYR A 126 0.26 13.87 -4.41
N SER A 127 0.16 13.81 -3.08
CA SER A 127 -0.01 15.01 -2.29
C SER A 127 1.17 15.97 -2.53
N PRO A 128 0.93 17.29 -2.67
CA PRO A 128 2.00 18.26 -2.92
C PRO A 128 3.11 18.21 -1.87
N GLU A 129 2.76 17.85 -0.64
CA GLU A 129 3.65 17.71 0.51
C GLU A 129 4.70 16.61 0.29
N VAL A 130 4.25 15.41 -0.10
CA VAL A 130 5.14 14.26 -0.38
C VAL A 130 6.05 14.56 -1.57
N ARG A 131 5.49 15.17 -2.61
CA ARG A 131 6.25 15.51 -3.82
C ARG A 131 7.35 16.53 -3.51
N ARG A 132 7.03 17.54 -2.70
CA ARG A 132 7.96 18.59 -2.27
C ARG A 132 9.12 18.00 -1.46
N GLU A 133 8.83 17.14 -0.49
CA GLU A 133 9.84 16.48 0.34
C GLU A 133 10.84 15.64 -0.48
N LEU A 134 10.37 15.00 -1.56
CA LEU A 134 11.18 14.18 -2.46
C LEU A 134 11.98 15.00 -3.49
N THR A 135 11.68 16.28 -3.67
CA THR A 135 12.38 17.18 -4.62
C THR A 135 13.31 18.18 -3.95
N GLU A 136 13.12 18.46 -2.66
CA GLU A 136 13.94 19.41 -1.89
C GLU A 136 15.20 18.77 -1.27
N ASN A 137 15.49 17.49 -1.57
CA ASN A 137 16.71 16.76 -1.20
C ASN A 137 17.32 16.08 -2.41
#